data_AF-A0A8S1MFV8-F1
#
_entry.id   AF-A0A8S1MFV8-F1
#
_cell.length_a   1.000
_cell.length_b   1.000
_cell.length_c   1.000
_cell.angle_alpha   90.00
_cell.angle_beta   90.00
_cell.angle_gamma   90.00
#
_symmetry.space_group_name_H-M   'P 1'
#
loop_
_entity.id
_entity.type
_entity.pdbx_description
1 polymer ?
#
loop_
_entity_poly.entity_id
_entity_poly.type
_entity_poly.pdbx_seq_one_letter_code
_entity_poly.pdbx_strand_id
1 'polypeptide(L)'
;MKIVDYIVIFTDQALKAQWKKEIANNHKVDPILIVQDNSQSFIENSQTLIEQGKWDDAIQLCDQGIKKYQNNMNLYKNKATALREKGLLKQAIDIWDEGILKNDWNMEFYNEKDIC
;
A
#
# COMPACT_ATOMS: atom_id res chain seq x y z
N MET A 1 19.36 -9.03 13.32
CA MET A 1 18.56 -7.81 13.14
C MET A 1 17.30 -8.25 12.40
N LYS A 2 16.13 -8.26 13.07
CA LYS A 2 14.88 -8.76 12.48
C LYS A 2 14.19 -7.64 11.70
N ILE A 3 13.58 -8.00 10.58
CA ILE A 3 13.09 -7.21 9.44
C ILE A 3 11.88 -6.29 9.77
N VAL A 4 11.61 -5.98 11.04
CA VAL A 4 10.27 -5.48 11.44
C VAL A 4 10.13 -3.95 11.46
N ASP A 5 11.19 -3.18 11.22
CA ASP A 5 11.17 -1.71 11.39
C ASP A 5 11.24 -0.91 10.06
N TYR A 6 10.58 -1.36 8.98
CA TYR A 6 10.66 -0.70 7.66
C TYR A 6 9.51 0.26 7.31
N ILE A 7 8.58 0.54 8.23
CA ILE A 7 7.51 1.53 8.02
C ILE A 7 7.62 2.62 9.09
N VAL A 8 8.42 3.65 8.81
CA VAL A 8 8.42 4.87 9.62
C VAL A 8 7.35 5.79 9.09
N ILE A 9 6.24 5.89 9.81
CA ILE A 9 5.18 6.86 9.50
C ILE A 9 5.70 8.23 9.95
N PHE A 10 6.12 9.07 9.01
CA PHE A 10 6.58 10.42 9.32
C PHE A 10 5.38 11.35 9.45
N THR A 11 5.04 11.68 10.69
CA THR A 11 4.07 12.74 11.00
C THR A 11 4.72 14.13 10.98
N ASP A 12 6.06 14.21 11.00
CA ASP A 12 6.84 15.45 11.10
C ASP A 12 7.59 15.76 9.78
N GLN A 13 7.35 16.96 9.23
CA GLN A 13 7.98 17.44 7.99
C GLN A 13 9.49 17.71 8.12
N ALA A 14 9.98 18.06 9.32
CA ALA A 14 11.40 18.30 9.57
C ALA A 14 12.19 16.99 9.54
N LEU A 15 11.63 15.93 10.11
CA LEU A 15 12.25 14.60 10.12
C LEU A 15 12.32 14.03 8.68
N LYS A 16 11.28 14.26 7.88
CA LYS A 16 11.25 13.96 6.43
C LYS A 16 12.35 14.68 5.65
N ALA A 17 12.61 15.95 5.96
CA ALA A 17 13.62 16.75 5.26
C ALA A 17 15.06 16.33 5.62
N GLN A 18 15.32 16.04 6.89
CA GLN A 18 16.63 15.56 7.35
C GLN A 18 16.98 14.22 6.70
N TRP A 19 16.02 13.30 6.59
CA TRP A 19 16.24 12.00 5.99
C TRP A 19 16.47 12.03 4.48
N LYS A 20 15.75 12.88 3.73
CA LYS A 20 16.00 13.07 2.28
C LYS A 20 17.45 13.44 1.99
N LYS A 21 18.07 14.21 2.88
CA LYS A 21 19.47 14.63 2.78
C LYS A 21 20.44 13.45 3.02
N GLU A 22 20.13 12.57 3.97
CA GLU A 22 20.94 11.37 4.24
C GLU A 22 20.91 10.36 3.08
N ILE A 23 19.75 10.15 2.45
CA ILE A 23 19.61 9.25 1.28
C ILE A 23 20.40 9.77 0.08
N ALA A 24 20.33 11.08 -0.19
CA ALA A 24 21.11 11.70 -1.28
C ALA A 24 22.62 11.49 -1.12
N ASN A 25 23.09 11.33 0.12
CA ASN A 25 24.50 11.10 0.44
C ASN A 25 24.90 9.62 0.45
N ASN A 26 23.95 8.68 0.47
CA ASN A 26 24.24 7.25 0.65
C ASN A 26 23.68 6.44 -0.52
N HIS A 27 24.51 6.19 -1.52
CA HIS A 27 24.14 5.65 -2.85
C HIS A 27 23.69 4.16 -2.88
N LYS A 28 23.38 3.53 -1.73
CA LYS A 28 23.09 2.09 -1.60
C LYS A 28 21.98 1.74 -0.59
N VAL A 29 21.06 2.66 -0.31
CA VAL A 29 19.91 2.34 0.54
C VAL A 29 18.76 1.88 -0.36
N ASP A 30 18.18 0.70 -0.08
CA ASP A 30 16.89 0.32 -0.67
C ASP A 30 15.89 1.46 -0.45
N PRO A 31 15.00 1.80 -1.41
CA PRO A 31 14.10 2.92 -1.27
C PRO A 31 13.23 2.76 -0.01
N ILE A 32 13.52 3.57 1.01
CA ILE A 32 12.73 3.61 2.24
C ILE A 32 11.41 4.29 1.90
N LEU A 33 10.31 3.62 2.20
CA LEU A 33 8.97 4.13 1.98
C LEU A 33 8.68 5.23 2.98
N ILE A 34 8.35 6.41 2.49
CA ILE A 34 7.91 7.53 3.32
C ILE A 34 6.39 7.52 3.31
N VAL A 35 5.80 6.85 4.29
CA VAL A 35 4.35 6.77 4.44
C VAL A 35 3.89 7.95 5.30
N GLN A 36 3.21 8.90 4.66
CA GLN A 36 2.48 9.96 5.34
C GLN A 36 1.09 9.45 5.74
N ASP A 37 0.50 10.05 6.77
CA ASP A 37 -0.86 9.69 7.18
C ASP A 37 -1.93 10.31 6.27
N ASN A 38 -1.94 9.88 5.01
CA ASN A 38 -2.96 10.18 4.01
C ASN A 38 -3.08 9.03 3.01
N SER A 39 -4.27 8.83 2.44
CA SER A 39 -4.56 7.75 1.50
C SER A 39 -3.61 7.72 0.31
N GLN A 40 -3.29 8.88 -0.25
CA GLN A 40 -2.40 9.02 -1.40
C GLN A 40 -1.02 8.41 -1.14
N SER A 41 -0.46 8.68 0.04
CA SER A 41 0.85 8.15 0.40
C SER A 41 0.83 6.63 0.58
N PHE A 42 -0.23 6.06 1.16
CA PHE A 42 -0.37 4.60 1.22
C PHE A 42 -0.48 3.98 -0.19
N ILE A 43 -1.18 4.63 -1.13
CA ILE A 43 -1.31 4.18 -2.52
C ILE A 43 0.06 4.21 -3.23
N GLU A 44 0.77 5.32 -3.18
CA GLU A 44 2.05 5.49 -3.87
C GLU A 44 3.12 4.52 -3.35
N ASN A 45 3.21 4.38 -2.04
CA ASN A 45 4.19 3.49 -1.40
C ASN A 45 3.85 2.01 -1.64
N SER A 46 2.56 1.62 -1.59
CA SER A 46 2.17 0.23 -1.91
C SER A 46 2.42 -0.11 -3.37
N GLN A 47 2.16 0.82 -4.30
CA GLN A 47 2.50 0.66 -5.72
C GLN A 47 4.01 0.48 -5.93
N THR A 48 4.83 1.31 -5.27
CA THR A 48 6.29 1.21 -5.33
C THR A 48 6.78 -0.16 -4.84
N LEU A 49 6.18 -0.69 -3.77
CA LEU A 49 6.50 -2.03 -3.26
C LEU A 49 6.13 -3.15 -4.24
N ILE A 50 4.98 -3.04 -4.91
CA ILE A 50 4.56 -3.99 -5.94
C ILE A 50 5.58 -4.01 -7.09
N GLU A 51 6.00 -2.84 -7.56
CA GLU A 51 6.99 -2.70 -8.64
C GLU A 51 8.37 -3.26 -8.24
N GLN A 52 8.71 -3.22 -6.95
CA GLN A 52 9.93 -3.83 -6.40
C GLN A 52 9.81 -5.35 -6.17
N GLY A 53 8.65 -5.95 -6.43
CA GLY A 53 8.40 -7.37 -6.12
C GLY A 53 8.23 -7.67 -4.63
N LYS A 54 8.14 -6.64 -3.78
CA LYS A 54 7.96 -6.75 -2.32
C LYS A 54 6.48 -6.84 -1.97
N TRP A 55 5.83 -7.87 -2.47
CA TRP A 55 4.37 -7.98 -2.43
C TRP A 55 3.80 -8.15 -1.03
N ASP A 56 4.50 -8.83 -0.12
CA ASP A 56 4.08 -8.99 1.28
C ASP A 56 4.03 -7.65 2.02
N ASP A 57 5.06 -6.83 1.84
CA ASP A 57 5.11 -5.49 2.41
C ASP A 57 4.00 -4.61 1.81
N ALA A 58 3.72 -4.75 0.50
CA ALA A 58 2.66 -4.00 -0.17
C ALA A 58 1.29 -4.33 0.42
N ILE A 59 1.01 -5.63 0.67
CA ILE A 59 -0.23 -6.09 1.28
C ILE A 59 -0.38 -5.51 2.69
N GLN A 60 0.66 -5.59 3.52
CA GLN A 60 0.61 -5.05 4.88
C GLN A 60 0.37 -3.54 4.87
N LEU A 61 1.00 -2.82 3.95
CA LEU A 61 0.83 -1.38 3.84
C LEU A 61 -0.58 -1.01 3.34
N CYS A 62 -1.11 -1.74 2.37
CA CYS A 62 -2.50 -1.61 1.93
C CYS A 62 -3.47 -1.89 3.09
N ASP A 63 -3.25 -2.91 3.90
CA ASP A 63 -4.10 -3.23 5.05
C ASP A 63 -4.14 -2.08 6.07
N GLN A 64 -2.99 -1.48 6.36
CA GLN A 64 -2.91 -0.29 7.22
C GLN A 64 -3.66 0.90 6.61
N GLY A 65 -3.50 1.12 5.31
CA GLY A 65 -4.20 2.17 4.58
C GLY A 65 -5.71 1.96 4.59
N ILE A 66 -6.19 0.75 4.26
CA ILE A 66 -7.61 0.38 4.23
C ILE A 66 -8.24 0.58 5.61
N LYS A 67 -7.53 0.22 6.68
CA LYS A 67 -8.02 0.43 8.06
C LYS A 67 -8.30 1.92 8.37
N LYS A 68 -7.55 2.85 7.76
CA LYS A 68 -7.73 4.30 7.95
C LYS A 68 -8.63 4.95 6.90
N TYR A 69 -8.58 4.48 5.66
CA TYR A 69 -9.22 5.04 4.48
C TYR A 69 -10.06 3.98 3.77
N GLN A 70 -10.99 3.38 4.51
CA GLN A 70 -11.74 2.19 4.09
C GLN A 70 -12.56 2.36 2.80
N ASN A 71 -12.86 3.60 2.40
CA ASN A 71 -13.59 3.94 1.18
C ASN A 71 -12.67 4.18 -0.03
N ASN A 72 -11.35 4.11 0.14
CA ASN A 72 -10.41 4.39 -0.94
C ASN A 72 -10.12 3.12 -1.76
N MET A 73 -10.69 3.07 -2.96
CA MET A 73 -10.60 1.91 -3.85
C MET A 73 -9.19 1.53 -4.27
N ASN A 74 -8.33 2.53 -4.50
CA ASN A 74 -6.97 2.27 -4.99
C ASN A 74 -6.16 1.44 -4.00
N LEU A 75 -6.47 1.51 -2.70
CA LEU A 75 -5.83 0.66 -1.70
C LEU A 75 -6.23 -0.81 -1.84
N TYR A 76 -7.52 -1.09 -2.14
CA TYR A 76 -8.00 -2.44 -2.44
C TYR A 76 -7.43 -2.95 -3.76
N LYS A 77 -7.38 -2.09 -4.78
CA LYS A 77 -6.75 -2.41 -6.08
C LYS A 77 -5.30 -2.81 -5.92
N ASN A 78 -4.52 -2.04 -5.17
CA ASN A 78 -3.11 -2.32 -4.94
C ASN A 78 -2.94 -3.62 -4.12
N LYS A 79 -3.79 -3.86 -3.12
CA LYS A 79 -3.78 -5.12 -2.36
C LYS A 79 -4.09 -6.32 -3.24
N ALA A 80 -5.14 -6.23 -4.06
CA ALA A 80 -5.53 -7.29 -5.01
C ALA A 80 -4.43 -7.54 -6.05
N THR A 81 -3.79 -6.48 -6.55
CA THR A 81 -2.64 -6.59 -7.47
C THR A 81 -1.48 -7.31 -6.80
N ALA A 82 -1.08 -6.91 -5.59
CA ALA A 82 -0.01 -7.56 -4.86
C ALA A 82 -0.30 -9.05 -4.59
N LEU A 83 -1.54 -9.40 -4.25
CA LEU A 83 -1.97 -10.79 -4.08
C LEU A 83 -1.93 -11.59 -5.40
N ARG A 84 -2.33 -10.97 -6.51
CA ARG A 84 -2.23 -11.57 -7.85
C ARG A 84 -0.78 -11.85 -8.23
N GLU A 85 0.12 -10.89 -8.05
CA GLU A 85 1.55 -11.08 -8.34
C GLU A 85 2.18 -12.18 -7.46
N LYS A 86 1.66 -12.39 -6.25
CA LYS A 86 1.99 -13.55 -5.39
C LYS A 86 1.42 -14.89 -5.86
N GLY A 87 0.55 -14.92 -6.87
CA GLY A 87 -0.20 -16.10 -7.31
C GLY A 87 -1.41 -16.44 -6.44
N LEU A 88 -1.83 -15.55 -5.54
CA LEU A 88 -2.96 -15.74 -4.61
C LEU A 88 -4.26 -15.19 -5.21
N LEU A 89 -4.62 -15.65 -6.41
CA LEU A 89 -5.75 -15.15 -7.20
C LEU A 89 -7.08 -15.15 -6.44
N LYS A 90 -7.38 -16.23 -5.70
CA LYS A 90 -8.61 -16.32 -4.93
C LYS A 90 -8.71 -15.21 -3.86
N GLN A 91 -7.62 -14.96 -3.15
CA GLN A 91 -7.58 -13.91 -2.13
C GLN A 91 -7.70 -12.52 -2.78
N ALA A 92 -7.14 -12.31 -3.98
CA ALA A 92 -7.28 -11.05 -4.70
C ALA A 92 -8.76 -10.74 -5.03
N ILE A 93 -9.55 -11.76 -5.41
CA ILE A 93 -11.00 -11.62 -5.63
C ILE A 93 -11.71 -11.33 -4.30
N ASP A 94 -11.36 -12.03 -3.23
CA ASP A 94 -11.97 -11.84 -1.90
C ASP A 94 -11.77 -10.40 -1.37
N ILE A 95 -10.71 -9.69 -1.76
CA ILE A 95 -10.49 -8.28 -1.41
C ILE A 95 -11.55 -7.35 -2.02
N TRP A 96 -12.01 -7.64 -3.23
CA TRP A 96 -13.07 -6.85 -3.85
C TRP A 96 -14.41 -7.07 -3.14
N ASP A 97 -14.68 -8.31 -2.73
CA ASP A 97 -15.86 -8.62 -1.91
C ASP A 97 -15.80 -7.91 -0.54
N GLU A 98 -14.63 -7.87 0.10
CA GLU A 98 -14.42 -7.10 1.32
C GLU A 98 -14.70 -5.61 1.11
N GLY A 99 -14.22 -5.04 0.01
CA GLY A 99 -14.43 -3.64 -0.35
C GLY A 99 -15.90 -3.29 -0.59
N ILE A 100 -16.63 -4.17 -1.28
CA ILE A 100 -18.08 -4.05 -1.51
C ILE A 100 -18.82 -4.05 -0.17
N LEU A 101 -18.58 -5.03 0.70
CA LEU A 101 -19.26 -5.17 1.99
C LEU A 101 -19.01 -3.98 2.93
N LYS A 102 -17.81 -3.39 2.89
CA LYS A 102 -17.47 -2.25 3.74
C LYS A 102 -17.99 -0.92 3.21
N ASN A 103 -18.30 -0.86 1.92
CA ASN A 103 -18.71 0.34 1.21
C ASN A 103 -20.00 0.07 0.44
N ASP A 104 -20.99 -0.53 1.11
CA ASP A 104 -22.34 -0.69 0.59
C ASP A 104 -22.72 0.62 -0.14
N TRP A 105 -23.05 0.54 -1.42
CA TRP A 105 -23.35 1.65 -2.36
C TRP A 105 -22.19 2.29 -3.17
N ASN A 106 -20.93 1.90 -3.00
CA ASN A 106 -19.86 2.39 -3.88
C ASN A 106 -19.77 1.52 -5.17
N MET A 107 -20.47 1.97 -6.23
CA MET A 107 -20.55 1.29 -7.54
C MET A 107 -19.19 1.03 -8.20
N GLU A 108 -18.15 1.80 -7.85
CA GLU A 108 -16.82 1.65 -8.43
C GLU A 108 -16.19 0.29 -8.03
N PHE A 109 -16.57 -0.28 -6.86
CA PHE A 109 -16.04 -1.57 -6.39
C PHE A 109 -16.61 -2.75 -7.19
N TYR A 110 -17.85 -2.61 -7.66
CA TYR A 110 -18.50 -3.62 -8.50
C TYR A 110 -17.85 -3.70 -9.88
N ASN A 111 -17.51 -2.54 -10.47
CA ASN A 111 -16.87 -2.49 -11.78
C ASN A 111 -15.48 -3.15 -11.78
N GLU A 112 -14.69 -2.96 -10.73
CA GLU A 112 -13.33 -3.55 -10.65
C GLU A 112 -13.36 -5.07 -10.39
N LYS A 113 -14.40 -5.57 -9.70
CA LYS A 113 -14.61 -7.01 -9.53
C LYS A 113 -14.86 -7.70 -10.88
N ASP A 114 -15.65 -7.07 -11.76
CA ASP A 114 -15.99 -7.63 -13.08
C ASP A 114 -14.79 -7.66 -14.05
N ILE A 115 -13.70 -6.94 -13.75
CA ILE A 115 -12.47 -6.87 -14.55
C ILE A 115 -11.43 -7.94 -14.14
N CYS A 116 -11.58 -8.56 -12.96
CA CYS A 116 -10.67 -9.57 -12.41
C CYS A 116 -11.01 -11.00 -12.87
#